data_AF-A0A674CH74-F1
#
_entry.id   AF-A0A674CH74-F1
#
_cell.length_a   1.000
_cell.length_b   1.000
_cell.length_c   1.000
_cell.angle_alpha   90.00
_cell.angle_beta   90.00
_cell.angle_gamma   90.00
#
_symmetry.space_group_name_H-M   'P 1'
#
loop_
_entity.id
_entity.type
_entity.pdbx_description
1 polymer ?
#
loop_
_entity_poly.entity_id
_entity_poly.type
_entity_poly.pdbx_seq_one_letter_code
_entity_poly.pdbx_strand_id
1 'polypeptide(L)'
;MEAERILQYLTEVEEAAEDVLANKQQIVDLDTKRNMNREALNALKHEMASEEKVKVCFGNMFIKFPKAKTKEMIQRDQQQLDNEINNLRQALKDKLNLLNELQGKPELTGYNLSPLSNVEVKAINHLIKR
;
A
#
# COMPACT_ATOMS: atom_id res chain seq x y z
N MET A 1 37.47 -2.63 -21.60
CA MET A 1 37.74 -3.01 -20.19
C MET A 1 37.22 -2.01 -19.18
N GLU A 2 37.75 -0.78 -19.08
CA GLU A 2 37.26 0.18 -18.05
C GLU A 2 35.89 0.79 -18.39
N ALA A 3 35.69 1.19 -19.65
CA ALA A 3 34.40 1.71 -20.13
C ALA A 3 33.25 0.67 -20.00
N GLU A 4 33.53 -0.62 -20.25
CA GLU A 4 32.54 -1.70 -20.10
C GLU A 4 32.15 -1.91 -18.63
N ARG A 5 33.11 -1.82 -17.70
CA ARG A 5 32.82 -1.91 -16.25
C ARG A 5 31.99 -0.74 -15.76
N ILE A 6 32.29 0.47 -16.23
CA ILE A 6 31.51 1.67 -15.90
C ILE A 6 30.08 1.53 -16.43
N LEU A 7 29.92 1.06 -17.67
CA LEU A 7 28.62 0.88 -18.28
C LEU A 7 27.80 -0.17 -17.53
N GLN A 8 28.40 -1.31 -17.18
CA GLN A 8 27.74 -2.35 -16.39
C GLN A 8 27.29 -1.82 -15.02
N TYR A 9 28.14 -1.08 -14.32
CA TYR A 9 27.78 -0.46 -13.04
C TYR A 9 26.61 0.52 -13.18
N LEU A 10 26.61 1.36 -14.23
CA LEU A 10 25.51 2.29 -14.48
C LEU A 10 24.21 1.54 -14.78
N THR A 11 24.25 0.46 -15.57
CA THR A 11 23.09 -0.39 -15.83
C THR A 11 22.53 -0.97 -14.53
N GLU A 12 23.37 -1.52 -13.65
CA GLU A 12 22.93 -2.09 -12.36
C GLU A 12 22.25 -1.03 -11.48
N VAL A 13 22.79 0.19 -11.44
CA VAL A 13 22.17 1.31 -10.70
C VAL A 13 20.85 1.75 -11.32
N GLU A 14 20.75 1.81 -12.65
CA GLU A 14 19.54 2.19 -13.38
C GLU A 14 18.41 1.16 -13.17
N GLU A 15 18.71 -0.13 -13.28
CA GLU A 15 17.76 -1.21 -13.04
C GLU A 15 17.19 -1.13 -11.61
N ALA A 16 18.05 -0.96 -10.60
CA ALA A 16 17.62 -0.82 -9.21
C ALA A 16 16.78 0.46 -8.99
N ALA A 17 17.11 1.55 -9.70
CA ALA A 17 16.35 2.80 -9.61
C ALA A 17 14.97 2.69 -10.26
N GLU A 18 14.87 2.04 -11.42
CA GLU A 18 13.60 1.79 -12.11
C GLU A 18 12.66 0.95 -11.23
N ASP A 19 13.20 -0.08 -10.59
CA ASP A 19 12.47 -0.95 -9.67
C ASP A 19 11.85 -0.21 -8.48
N VAL A 20 12.60 0.75 -7.92
CA VAL A 20 12.12 1.64 -6.84
C VAL A 20 11.00 2.56 -7.35
N LEU A 21 11.17 3.14 -8.54
CA LEU A 21 10.18 4.03 -9.14
C LEU A 21 8.88 3.29 -9.49
N ALA A 22 8.99 2.10 -10.07
CA ALA A 22 7.85 1.24 -10.40
C ALA A 22 7.05 0.87 -9.14
N ASN A 23 7.73 0.46 -8.05
CA ASN A 23 7.07 0.17 -6.78
C ASN A 23 6.35 1.40 -6.20
N LYS A 24 6.97 2.59 -6.28
CA LYS A 24 6.33 3.83 -5.83
C LYS A 24 5.07 4.14 -6.63
N GLN A 25 5.12 3.99 -7.96
CA GLN A 25 3.95 4.21 -8.81
C GLN A 25 2.84 3.21 -8.50
N GLN A 26 3.17 1.93 -8.32
CA GLN A 26 2.19 0.90 -7.96
C GLN A 26 1.49 1.21 -6.62
N ILE A 27 2.21 1.74 -5.63
CA ILE A 27 1.60 2.18 -4.37
C ILE A 27 0.56 3.29 -4.63
N VAL A 28 0.89 4.28 -5.47
CA VAL A 28 -0.04 5.38 -5.82
C VAL A 28 -1.30 4.86 -6.52
N ASP A 29 -1.13 3.92 -7.45
CA ASP A 29 -2.25 3.34 -8.21
C ASP A 29 -3.18 2.54 -7.29
N LEU A 30 -2.63 1.75 -6.37
CA LEU A 30 -3.41 1.02 -5.37
C LEU A 30 -4.08 1.96 -4.36
N ASP A 31 -3.41 3.04 -3.94
CA ASP A 31 -3.98 4.04 -3.04
C ASP A 31 -5.20 4.74 -3.68
N THR A 32 -5.12 5.01 -4.99
CA THR A 32 -6.23 5.58 -5.76
C THR A 32 -7.45 4.65 -5.73
N LYS A 33 -7.27 3.35 -6.02
CA LYS A 33 -8.35 2.34 -5.92
C LYS A 33 -8.90 2.24 -4.50
N ARG A 34 -8.02 2.29 -3.50
CA ARG A 34 -8.40 2.26 -2.09
C ARG A 34 -9.24 3.47 -1.72
N ASN A 35 -8.92 4.66 -2.22
CA ASN A 35 -9.72 5.85 -1.97
C ASN A 35 -11.10 5.76 -2.62
N MET A 36 -11.18 5.27 -3.86
CA MET A 36 -12.47 5.01 -4.54
C MET A 36 -13.35 4.04 -3.75
N ASN A 37 -12.77 2.99 -3.16
CA ASN A 37 -13.51 2.07 -2.29
C ASN A 37 -14.05 2.75 -1.03
N ARG A 38 -13.28 3.67 -0.42
CA ARG A 38 -13.74 4.45 0.74
C ARG A 38 -14.90 5.38 0.37
N GLU A 39 -14.81 6.04 -0.78
CA GLU A 39 -15.89 6.88 -1.31
C GLU A 39 -17.16 6.04 -1.56
N ALA A 40 -17.02 4.87 -2.19
CA ALA A 40 -18.14 3.94 -2.42
C ALA A 40 -18.77 3.47 -1.10
N LEU A 41 -17.98 3.11 -0.08
CA LEU A 41 -18.49 2.73 1.23
C LEU A 41 -19.24 3.87 1.94
N ASN A 42 -18.76 5.11 1.79
CA ASN A 42 -19.42 6.29 2.34
C ASN A 42 -20.76 6.56 1.64
N ALA A 43 -20.81 6.49 0.30
CA ALA A 43 -22.05 6.62 -0.46
C ALA A 43 -23.09 5.57 -0.03
N LEU A 44 -22.66 4.30 0.06
CA LEU A 44 -23.52 3.22 0.56
C LEU A 44 -24.03 3.47 1.98
N LYS A 45 -23.26 4.14 2.83
CA LYS A 45 -23.67 4.42 4.21
C LYS A 45 -24.75 5.50 4.29
N HIS A 46 -24.62 6.57 3.50
CA HIS A 46 -25.43 7.78 3.65
C HIS A 46 -26.63 7.87 2.69
N GLU A 47 -26.56 7.27 1.51
CA GLU A 47 -27.50 7.59 0.42
C GLU A 47 -28.62 6.55 0.23
N MET A 48 -28.62 5.45 1.00
CA MET A 48 -29.49 4.30 0.70
C MET A 48 -30.11 3.67 1.95
N ALA A 49 -31.37 3.22 1.88
CA ALA A 49 -31.97 2.38 2.92
C ALA A 49 -31.29 0.98 2.97
N SER A 50 -31.45 0.23 4.07
CA SER A 50 -30.74 -1.06 4.24
C SER A 50 -31.19 -2.15 3.26
N GLU A 51 -32.43 -2.06 2.75
CA GLU A 51 -33.08 -3.07 1.91
C GLU A 51 -32.89 -2.83 0.40
N GLU A 52 -32.22 -1.74 0.01
CA GLU A 52 -32.07 -1.38 -1.38
C GLU A 52 -30.99 -2.21 -2.11
N LYS A 53 -31.25 -2.47 -3.39
CA LYS A 53 -30.30 -3.13 -4.30
C LYS A 53 -29.43 -2.07 -4.98
N VAL A 54 -28.13 -2.33 -5.04
CA VAL A 54 -27.10 -1.46 -5.63
C VAL A 54 -26.63 -2.08 -6.93
N LYS A 55 -26.40 -1.25 -7.96
CA LYS A 55 -25.74 -1.68 -9.20
C LYS A 55 -24.23 -1.56 -9.04
N VAL A 56 -23.51 -2.65 -9.23
CA VAL A 56 -22.05 -2.70 -9.21
C VAL A 56 -21.53 -2.90 -10.64
N CYS A 57 -20.52 -2.14 -11.03
CA CYS A 57 -19.84 -2.31 -12.31
C CYS A 57 -18.81 -3.44 -12.22
N PHE A 58 -18.90 -4.42 -13.10
CA PHE A 58 -17.93 -5.50 -13.29
C PHE A 58 -17.48 -5.50 -14.74
N GLY A 59 -16.31 -4.91 -15.01
CA GLY A 59 -15.79 -4.77 -16.38
C GLY A 59 -16.72 -3.90 -17.23
N ASN A 60 -17.46 -4.53 -18.15
CA ASN A 60 -18.41 -3.86 -19.04
C ASN A 60 -19.89 -4.10 -18.68
N MET A 61 -20.18 -4.77 -17.55
CA MET A 61 -21.54 -5.08 -17.13
C MET A 61 -21.90 -4.47 -15.77
N PHE A 62 -23.18 -4.19 -15.56
CA PHE A 62 -23.71 -3.75 -14.28
C PHE A 62 -24.57 -4.85 -13.65
N ILE A 63 -24.20 -5.30 -12.47
CA ILE A 63 -24.88 -6.37 -11.74
C ILE A 63 -25.55 -5.80 -10.50
N LYS A 64 -26.80 -6.17 -10.23
CA LYS A 64 -27.53 -5.75 -9.03
C LYS A 64 -27.24 -6.70 -7.87
N PHE A 65 -26.74 -6.15 -6.76
CA PHE A 65 -26.52 -6.86 -5.51
C PHE A 65 -27.29 -6.21 -4.37
N PRO A 66 -27.68 -6.97 -3.32
CA PRO A 66 -28.15 -6.38 -2.07
C PRO A 66 -27.04 -5.51 -1.46
N LYS A 67 -27.41 -4.35 -0.91
CA LYS A 67 -26.48 -3.41 -0.26
C LYS A 67 -25.52 -4.06 0.74
N ALA A 68 -26.02 -4.96 1.58
CA ALA A 68 -25.20 -5.67 2.57
C ALA A 68 -24.08 -6.48 1.91
N LYS A 69 -24.37 -7.15 0.79
CA LYS A 69 -23.38 -7.96 0.06
C LYS A 69 -22.35 -7.07 -0.65
N THR A 70 -22.80 -5.98 -1.27
CA THR A 70 -21.90 -5.01 -1.91
C THR A 70 -20.95 -4.39 -0.89
N LYS A 71 -21.45 -4.03 0.29
CA LYS A 71 -20.63 -3.48 1.38
C LYS A 71 -19.56 -4.47 1.82
N GLU A 72 -19.94 -5.73 2.07
CA GLU A 72 -19.00 -6.79 2.46
C GLU A 72 -17.90 -6.98 1.39
N MET A 73 -18.29 -6.98 0.12
CA MET A 73 -17.35 -7.14 -1.00
C MET A 73 -16.32 -6.00 -1.04
N ILE A 74 -16.78 -4.74 -1.03
CA ILE A 74 -15.88 -3.58 -1.03
C ILE A 74 -14.98 -3.55 0.21
N GLN A 75 -15.49 -3.99 1.37
CA GLN A 75 -14.68 -4.10 2.60
C GLN A 75 -13.58 -5.16 2.49
N ARG A 76 -13.83 -6.29 1.83
CA ARG A 76 -12.79 -7.31 1.58
C ARG A 76 -11.75 -6.78 0.60
N ASP A 77 -12.18 -6.13 -0.47
CA ASP A 77 -11.28 -5.51 -1.44
C ASP A 77 -10.40 -4.44 -0.78
N GLN A 78 -10.98 -3.63 0.13
CA GLN A 78 -10.25 -2.66 0.95
C GLN A 78 -9.12 -3.32 1.77
N GLN A 79 -9.41 -4.45 2.44
CA GLN A 79 -8.43 -5.18 3.24
C GLN A 79 -7.30 -5.75 2.37
N GLN A 80 -7.63 -6.26 1.18
CA GLN A 80 -6.63 -6.76 0.23
C GLN A 80 -5.70 -5.63 -0.23
N LEU A 81 -6.27 -4.49 -0.63
CA LEU A 81 -5.50 -3.31 -1.02
C LEU A 81 -4.59 -2.80 0.11
N ASP A 82 -5.09 -2.75 1.35
CA ASP A 82 -4.29 -2.32 2.50
C ASP A 82 -3.11 -3.28 2.75
N ASN A 83 -3.32 -4.59 2.64
CA ASN A 83 -2.25 -5.58 2.79
C ASN A 83 -1.21 -5.45 1.67
N GLU A 84 -1.64 -5.32 0.41
CA GLU A 84 -0.75 -5.15 -0.73
C GLU A 84 0.09 -3.86 -0.65
N ILE A 85 -0.55 -2.73 -0.31
CA ILE A 85 0.14 -1.45 -0.11
C ILE A 85 1.19 -1.57 1.01
N ASN A 86 0.86 -2.22 2.12
CA ASN A 86 1.80 -2.41 3.22
C ASN A 86 2.97 -3.31 2.82
N ASN A 87 2.72 -4.39 2.09
CA ASN A 87 3.77 -5.27 1.57
C ASN A 87 4.70 -4.53 0.61
N LEU A 88 4.14 -3.74 -0.32
CA LEU A 88 4.92 -2.90 -1.23
C LEU A 88 5.76 -1.86 -0.49
N ARG A 89 5.22 -1.25 0.57
CA ARG A 89 5.98 -0.30 1.40
C ARG A 89 7.16 -0.94 2.12
N GLN A 90 7.02 -2.18 2.59
CA GLN A 90 8.15 -2.89 3.19
C GLN A 90 9.19 -3.26 2.12
N ALA A 91 8.77 -3.86 1.01
CA ALA A 91 9.66 -4.19 -0.10
C ALA A 91 10.38 -2.96 -0.68
N LEU A 92 9.72 -1.79 -0.69
CA LEU A 92 10.32 -0.53 -1.13
C LEU A 92 11.51 -0.11 -0.25
N LYS A 93 11.48 -0.39 1.06
CA LYS A 93 12.61 -0.09 1.95
C LYS A 93 13.83 -0.92 1.59
N ASP A 94 13.63 -2.22 1.37
CA ASP A 94 14.70 -3.15 0.99
C ASP A 94 15.31 -2.76 -0.36
N LYS A 95 14.46 -2.47 -1.37
CA LYS A 95 14.92 -2.00 -2.68
C LYS A 95 15.65 -0.65 -2.63
N LEU A 96 15.19 0.27 -1.78
CA LEU A 96 15.87 1.56 -1.60
C LEU A 96 17.23 1.40 -0.92
N ASN A 97 17.36 0.47 0.04
CA ASN A 97 18.65 0.17 0.67
C ASN A 97 19.62 -0.40 -0.36
N LEU A 98 19.19 -1.35 -1.19
CA LEU A 98 20.00 -1.87 -2.29
C LEU A 98 20.46 -0.75 -3.25
N LEU A 99 19.56 0.15 -3.63
CA LEU A 99 19.93 1.29 -4.48
C LEU A 99 20.95 2.22 -3.79
N ASN A 100 20.80 2.48 -2.49
CA ASN A 100 21.74 3.28 -1.73
C ASN A 100 23.12 2.62 -1.67
N GLU A 101 23.17 1.31 -1.41
CA GLU A 101 24.41 0.51 -1.41
C GLU A 101 25.12 0.62 -2.76
N LEU A 102 24.40 0.41 -3.87
CA LEU A 102 24.95 0.55 -5.23
C LEU A 102 25.49 1.95 -5.50
N GLN A 103 24.84 3.00 -4.97
CA GLN A 103 25.27 4.39 -5.10
C GLN A 103 26.33 4.83 -4.08
N GLY A 104 26.78 3.96 -3.17
CA GLY A 104 27.71 4.29 -2.09
C GLY A 104 27.13 5.26 -1.05
N LYS A 105 25.80 5.32 -0.93
CA LYS A 105 25.07 6.11 0.07
C LYS A 105 24.84 5.28 1.33
N PRO A 106 24.71 5.94 2.51
CA PRO A 106 24.38 5.22 3.73
C PRO A 106 22.98 4.58 3.65
N GLU A 107 22.80 3.48 4.37
CA GLU A 107 21.51 2.80 4.52
C GLU A 107 20.44 3.71 5.15
N LEU A 108 19.17 3.43 4.86
CA LEU A 108 18.04 4.14 5.45
C LEU A 108 17.90 3.81 6.94
N THR A 109 18.36 4.74 7.78
CA THR A 109 18.19 4.66 9.24
C THR A 109 16.85 5.26 9.69
N GLY A 110 16.21 4.66 10.69
CA GLY A 110 14.99 5.19 11.32
C GLY A 110 13.67 4.92 10.59
N TYR A 111 13.69 4.33 9.38
CA TYR A 111 12.48 4.01 8.61
C TYR A 111 11.90 2.62 8.92
N ASN A 112 12.59 1.82 9.74
CA ASN A 112 12.16 0.47 10.13
C ASN A 112 11.45 0.43 11.48
N LEU A 113 10.69 1.49 11.80
CA LEU A 113 9.91 1.57 13.04
C LEU A 113 8.44 1.24 12.75
N SER A 114 7.85 0.42 13.61
CA SER A 114 6.41 0.15 13.63
C SER A 114 5.76 0.97 14.74
N PRO A 115 4.56 1.54 14.51
CA PRO A 115 3.83 2.20 15.58
C PRO A 115 3.45 1.19 16.67
N LEU A 116 3.49 1.63 17.93
CA LEU A 116 3.04 0.82 19.05
C LEU A 116 1.55 0.51 18.91
N SER A 117 1.19 -0.76 19.13
CA SER A 117 -0.18 -1.21 19.23
C SER A 117 -0.86 -0.66 20.49
N ASN A 118 -2.20 -0.64 20.49
CA ASN A 118 -2.98 -0.21 21.65
C ASN A 118 -2.68 -1.03 22.92
N VAL A 119 -2.25 -2.29 22.77
CA VAL A 119 -1.87 -3.15 23.88
C VAL A 119 -0.51 -2.72 24.43
N GLU A 120 0.48 -2.50 23.55
CA GLU A 120 1.82 -2.04 23.94
C GLU A 120 1.77 -0.66 24.60
N VAL A 121 0.98 0.27 24.06
CA VAL A 121 0.77 1.59 24.68
C VAL A 121 0.17 1.48 26.08
N LYS A 122 -0.80 0.59 26.29
CA LYS A 122 -1.39 0.35 27.62
C LYS A 122 -0.38 -0.25 28.60
N ALA A 123 0.44 -1.21 28.14
CA ALA A 123 1.48 -1.82 28.95
C ALA A 123 2.53 -0.79 29.39
N ILE A 124 3.01 0.05 28.45
CA ILE A 124 3.94 1.14 28.73
C ILE A 124 3.34 2.14 29.72
N ASN A 125 2.08 2.54 29.53
CA ASN A 125 1.41 3.44 30.46
C ASN A 125 1.27 2.87 31.87
N HIS A 126 1.13 1.56 32.02
CA HIS A 126 1.11 0.91 33.34
C HIS A 126 2.50 0.93 34.00
N LEU A 127 3.58 0.80 33.22
CA LEU A 127 4.96 0.87 33.71
C LEU A 127 5.40 2.29 34.07
N ILE A 128 4.99 3.30 33.29
CA ILE A 128 5.39 4.71 33.48
C ILE A 128 4.61 5.39 34.62
N LYS A 129 3.37 4.98 34.90
CA LYS A 129 2.53 5.56 35.97
C LYS A 129 2.84 5.02 37.38
N ARG A 130 4.03 4.46 37.60
CA ARG A 130 4.47 3.93 38.90
C ARG A 130 5.36 4.92 39.63
#